data_AF-A0A7S3XCP0-F1
#
_entry.id   AF-A0A7S3XCP0-F1
#
_cell.length_a   1.000
_cell.length_b   1.000
_cell.length_c   1.000
_cell.angle_alpha   90.00
_cell.angle_beta   90.00
_cell.angle_gamma   90.00
#
_symmetry.space_group_name_H-M   'P 1'
#
loop_
_entity.id
_entity.type
_entity.pdbx_description
1 polymer ?
#
loop_
_entity_poly.entity_id
_entity_poly.type
_entity_poly.pdbx_seq_one_letter_code
_entity_poly.pdbx_strand_id
1 'polypeptide(L)'
;MAGNVGRVRSDIRRHVRDARPSRTRASAQGWWKDWEGTWKGWQDGPKAKKKKRELLRLIQGTKRGLVEDRKEEIRRCAMELGDLASGSTNTAEEVLSAKWKLLWTTEKETLFIFEKFASAGEAYQVIDVQEATLQNIIEFPPEGAFTVESKITVTSPTRVDFRFEAARIQTKFGSIPLPPFGKGWFENIYVDDTLRLSSDSRGDLLIVERS
;
A
#
# COMPACT_ATOMS: atom_id res chain seq x y z
N MET A 1 -5.71 -28.24 17.15
CA MET A 1 -5.52 -27.17 16.13
C MET A 1 -6.36 -25.90 16.38
N ALA A 2 -7.40 -25.90 17.23
CA ALA A 2 -8.21 -24.71 17.55
C ALA A 2 -7.46 -23.61 18.35
N GLY A 3 -6.40 -23.95 19.10
CA GLY A 3 -5.65 -23.00 19.92
C GLY A 3 -4.84 -21.96 19.13
N ASN A 4 -4.42 -22.28 17.91
CA ASN A 4 -3.56 -21.38 17.12
C ASN A 4 -4.37 -20.26 16.45
N VAL A 5 -5.59 -20.56 15.98
CA VAL A 5 -6.50 -19.60 15.36
C VAL A 5 -7.02 -18.57 16.37
N GLY A 6 -7.32 -19.01 17.60
CA GLY A 6 -7.74 -18.12 18.69
C GLY A 6 -6.66 -17.10 19.08
N ARG A 7 -5.39 -17.54 19.11
CA ARG A 7 -4.23 -16.70 19.43
C ARG A 7 -3.91 -15.70 18.31
N VAL A 8 -3.96 -16.16 17.06
CA VAL A 8 -3.83 -15.29 15.89
C VAL A 8 -4.92 -14.22 15.87
N ARG A 9 -6.17 -14.59 16.17
CA ARG A 9 -7.29 -13.66 16.29
C ARG A 9 -7.09 -12.63 17.39
N SER A 10 -6.55 -13.01 18.55
CA SER A 10 -6.26 -12.05 19.63
C SER A 10 -5.11 -11.12 19.29
N ASP A 11 -4.06 -11.63 18.64
CA ASP A 11 -2.86 -10.86 18.30
C ASP A 11 -3.18 -9.81 17.22
N ILE A 12 -3.90 -10.19 16.16
CA ILE A 12 -4.34 -9.23 15.12
C ILE A 12 -5.32 -8.22 15.70
N ARG A 13 -6.30 -8.65 16.51
CA ARG A 13 -7.24 -7.71 17.14
C ARG A 13 -6.56 -6.72 18.07
N ARG A 14 -5.50 -7.12 18.77
CA ARG A 14 -4.72 -6.24 19.64
C ARG A 14 -3.90 -5.26 18.81
N HIS A 15 -3.14 -5.75 17.82
CA HIS A 15 -2.32 -4.91 16.95
C HIS A 15 -3.14 -3.87 16.16
N VAL A 16 -4.28 -4.28 15.58
CA VAL A 16 -5.19 -3.38 14.86
C VAL A 16 -5.88 -2.38 15.80
N ARG A 17 -6.16 -2.75 17.06
CA ARG A 17 -6.77 -1.85 18.06
C ARG A 17 -5.77 -0.80 18.56
N ASP A 18 -4.50 -1.18 18.67
CA ASP A 18 -3.43 -0.32 19.16
C ASP A 18 -2.89 0.62 18.07
N ALA A 19 -3.17 0.33 16.80
CA ALA A 19 -3.01 1.24 15.65
C ALA A 19 -3.99 2.44 15.67
N ARG A 20 -4.31 2.97 16.86
CA ARG A 20 -5.02 4.25 16.96
C ARG A 20 -4.15 5.31 16.29
N PRO A 21 -4.70 6.14 15.38
CA PRO A 21 -3.97 7.27 14.86
C PRO A 21 -3.51 8.11 16.06
N SER A 22 -2.21 8.38 16.13
CA SER A 22 -1.65 9.26 17.14
C SER A 22 -2.43 10.58 17.12
N ARG A 23 -2.99 11.00 18.27
CA ARG A 23 -3.64 12.32 18.46
C ARG A 23 -2.64 13.48 18.44
N THR A 24 -1.48 13.31 17.81
CA THR A 24 -0.64 14.42 17.41
C THR A 24 -1.20 14.97 16.12
N ARG A 25 -1.71 16.19 16.21
CA ARG A 25 -2.01 17.08 15.08
C ARG A 25 -0.69 17.50 14.41
N ALA A 26 0.16 16.53 14.07
CA ALA A 26 1.24 16.73 13.14
C ALA A 26 0.59 16.75 11.77
N SER A 27 0.73 17.88 11.09
CA SER A 27 0.40 18.02 9.70
C SER A 27 0.90 16.80 8.93
N ALA A 28 0.01 15.90 8.52
CA ALA A 28 0.26 15.04 7.37
C ALA A 28 0.22 15.94 6.12
N GLN A 29 1.15 16.89 6.08
CA GLN A 29 1.64 17.52 4.87
C GLN A 29 2.23 16.35 4.11
N GLY A 30 1.50 15.83 3.12
CA GLY A 30 2.11 15.00 2.10
C GLY A 30 3.40 15.70 1.67
N TRP A 31 4.47 14.93 1.49
CA TRP A 31 5.82 15.44 1.23
C TRP A 31 5.93 16.21 -0.10
N TRP A 32 4.83 16.31 -0.84
CA TRP A 32 4.63 16.96 -2.12
C TRP A 32 4.08 18.38 -1.89
N LYS A 33 4.92 19.30 -1.40
CA LYS A 33 4.45 20.55 -0.79
C LYS A 33 3.80 21.56 -1.74
N ASP A 34 3.98 21.47 -3.06
CA ASP A 34 3.59 22.55 -3.99
C ASP A 34 3.11 22.03 -5.37
N TRP A 35 2.03 21.24 -5.43
CA TRP A 35 1.51 20.73 -6.71
C TRP A 35 0.16 21.36 -7.14
N GLU A 36 0.19 22.14 -8.22
CA GLU A 36 -0.98 22.67 -8.93
C GLU A 36 -0.89 22.32 -10.45
N GLY A 37 -1.64 21.32 -10.95
CA GLY A 37 -1.97 21.21 -12.39
C GLY A 37 -1.76 19.87 -13.14
N THR A 38 -2.82 19.42 -13.82
CA THR A 38 -3.02 18.50 -14.97
C THR A 38 -1.99 17.45 -15.46
N TRP A 39 -2.56 16.27 -15.79
CA TRP A 39 -2.16 15.17 -16.71
C TRP A 39 -1.08 15.41 -17.80
N LYS A 40 0.16 14.87 -17.78
CA LYS A 40 1.17 15.09 -18.84
C LYS A 40 1.72 13.80 -19.47
N GLY A 41 1.34 12.61 -18.97
CA GLY A 41 1.75 11.32 -19.52
C GLY A 41 2.74 10.53 -18.64
N TRP A 42 3.23 9.40 -19.15
CA TRP A 42 4.19 8.51 -18.48
C TRP A 42 5.57 9.14 -18.33
N GLN A 43 6.26 8.83 -17.22
CA GLN A 43 7.56 9.39 -16.88
C GLN A 43 8.69 8.39 -17.19
N ASP A 44 8.84 8.04 -18.46
CA ASP A 44 9.70 6.95 -18.91
C ASP A 44 11.07 7.43 -19.47
N GLY A 45 11.49 8.66 -19.12
CA GLY A 45 12.76 9.22 -19.54
C GLY A 45 13.99 8.42 -19.04
N PRO A 46 15.17 8.56 -19.68
CA PRO A 46 16.37 7.77 -19.33
C PRO A 46 16.80 7.88 -17.86
N LYS A 47 16.63 9.06 -17.25
CA LYS A 47 16.93 9.30 -15.82
C LYS A 47 15.97 8.52 -14.91
N ALA A 48 14.67 8.61 -15.15
CA ALA A 48 13.64 7.88 -14.42
C ALA A 48 13.83 6.36 -14.56
N LYS A 49 14.08 5.86 -15.78
CA LYS A 49 14.40 4.44 -16.03
C LYS A 49 15.62 3.96 -15.22
N LYS A 50 16.69 4.77 -15.14
CA LYS A 50 17.88 4.43 -14.32
C LYS A 50 17.55 4.38 -12.83
N LYS A 51 16.82 5.38 -12.33
CA LYS A 51 16.44 5.49 -10.91
C LYS A 51 15.42 4.42 -10.50
N LYS A 52 14.48 4.04 -11.38
CA LYS A 52 13.59 2.88 -11.19
C LYS A 52 14.39 1.59 -10.98
N ARG A 53 15.39 1.32 -11.83
CA ARG A 53 16.26 0.13 -11.67
C ARG A 53 17.05 0.16 -10.36
N GLU A 54 17.52 1.33 -9.95
CA GLU A 54 18.18 1.52 -8.65
C GLU A 54 17.23 1.18 -7.49
N LEU A 55 16.01 1.73 -7.50
CA LEU A 55 14.98 1.45 -6.50
C LEU A 55 14.65 -0.05 -6.43
N LEU A 56 14.42 -0.69 -7.58
CA LEU A 56 14.14 -2.13 -7.64
C LEU A 56 15.29 -2.98 -7.12
N ARG A 57 16.55 -2.55 -7.33
CA ARG A 57 17.72 -3.22 -6.75
C ARG A 57 17.81 -3.00 -5.23
N LEU A 58 17.48 -1.81 -4.73
CA LEU A 58 17.52 -1.52 -3.30
C LEU A 58 16.50 -2.35 -2.51
N ILE A 59 15.31 -2.56 -3.05
CA ILE A 59 14.27 -3.36 -2.36
C ILE A 59 14.53 -4.87 -2.41
N GLN A 60 15.42 -5.36 -3.29
CA GLN A 60 15.76 -6.79 -3.33
C GLN A 60 16.37 -7.26 -2.00
N GLY A 61 15.94 -8.44 -1.56
CA GLY A 61 16.38 -9.06 -0.30
C GLY A 61 15.81 -8.40 0.96
N THR A 62 15.03 -7.32 0.85
CA THR A 62 14.41 -6.65 2.01
C THR A 62 13.19 -7.36 2.58
N LYS A 63 12.73 -8.43 1.90
CA LYS A 63 11.50 -9.17 2.21
C LYS A 63 10.29 -8.23 2.35
N ARG A 64 10.03 -7.42 1.31
CA ARG A 64 8.95 -6.42 1.23
C ARG A 64 9.01 -5.29 2.28
N GLY A 65 10.14 -5.13 2.98
CA GLY A 65 10.34 -4.11 4.01
C GLY A 65 10.58 -4.65 5.42
N LEU A 66 10.52 -5.97 5.62
CA LEU A 66 10.84 -6.59 6.92
C LEU A 66 12.31 -6.42 7.34
N VAL A 67 13.23 -6.36 6.37
CA VAL A 67 14.64 -6.03 6.64
C VAL A 67 14.82 -4.54 6.40
N GLU A 68 15.07 -3.79 7.48
CA GLU A 68 15.07 -2.32 7.46
C GLU A 68 16.45 -1.68 7.21
N ASP A 69 17.50 -2.47 6.94
CA ASP A 69 18.89 -2.00 6.79
C ASP A 69 19.07 -0.86 5.77
N ARG A 70 18.25 -0.86 4.71
CA ARG A 70 18.29 0.10 3.60
C ARG A 70 17.05 1.00 3.54
N LYS A 71 16.23 1.04 4.59
CA LYS A 71 14.94 1.75 4.61
C LYS A 71 15.04 3.21 4.20
N GLU A 72 16.03 3.94 4.74
CA GLU A 72 16.25 5.36 4.43
C GLU A 72 16.81 5.57 3.02
N GLU A 73 17.65 4.65 2.52
CA GLU A 73 18.14 4.68 1.15
C GLU A 73 17.00 4.46 0.14
N ILE A 74 16.11 3.50 0.42
CA ILE A 74 14.92 3.21 -0.39
C ILE A 74 14.00 4.42 -0.41
N ARG A 75 13.71 5.02 0.76
CA ARG A 75 12.89 6.24 0.85
C ARG A 75 13.47 7.39 0.03
N ARG A 76 14.78 7.66 0.19
CA ARG A 76 15.46 8.70 -0.59
C ARG A 76 15.39 8.43 -2.08
N CYS A 77 15.67 7.20 -2.51
CA CYS A 77 15.58 6.81 -3.91
C CYS A 77 14.15 6.94 -4.47
N ALA A 78 13.13 6.59 -3.69
CA ALA A 78 11.73 6.75 -4.07
C ALA A 78 11.32 8.23 -4.19
N MET A 79 11.80 9.09 -3.28
CA MET A 79 11.58 10.54 -3.36
C MET A 79 12.23 11.14 -4.61
N GLU A 80 13.51 10.86 -4.84
CA GLU A 80 14.22 11.34 -6.05
C GLU A 80 13.54 10.84 -7.33
N LEU A 81 12.99 9.61 -7.31
CA LEU A 81 12.22 9.08 -8.44
C LEU A 81 10.88 9.83 -8.62
N GLY A 82 10.21 10.17 -7.53
CA GLY A 82 9.00 10.99 -7.54
C GLY A 82 9.24 12.41 -8.07
N ASP A 83 10.37 13.03 -7.69
CA ASP A 83 10.77 14.35 -8.19
C ASP A 83 11.08 14.32 -9.69
N LEU A 84 11.70 13.24 -10.17
CA LEU A 84 11.95 13.00 -11.60
C LEU A 84 10.66 12.75 -12.39
N ALA A 85 9.59 12.35 -11.73
CA ALA A 85 8.28 12.12 -12.33
C ALA A 85 7.44 13.42 -12.46
N SER A 86 8.08 14.60 -12.49
CA SER A 86 7.40 15.90 -12.44
C SER A 86 6.42 16.08 -13.62
N GLY A 87 5.13 16.05 -13.28
CA GLY A 87 4.02 15.91 -14.22
C GLY A 87 2.97 14.89 -13.74
N SER A 88 2.00 15.37 -12.95
CA SER A 88 0.55 15.12 -13.08
C SER A 88 -0.20 14.13 -12.21
N THR A 89 -1.48 14.47 -12.11
CA THR A 89 -2.65 13.88 -11.47
C THR A 89 -3.04 12.50 -12.03
N ASN A 90 -3.41 11.55 -11.19
CA ASN A 90 -3.31 10.12 -11.49
C ASN A 90 -4.32 9.22 -10.74
N THR A 91 -5.40 9.82 -10.28
CA THR A 91 -6.56 9.12 -9.69
C THR A 91 -7.63 8.78 -10.72
N ALA A 92 -7.38 9.10 -12.00
CA ALA A 92 -8.25 8.73 -13.11
C ALA A 92 -8.38 7.20 -13.20
N GLU A 93 -9.56 6.74 -13.61
CA GLU A 93 -9.93 5.33 -13.62
C GLU A 93 -8.95 4.49 -14.47
N GLU A 94 -8.61 4.99 -15.66
CA GLU A 94 -7.72 4.32 -16.63
C GLU A 94 -6.31 4.06 -16.09
N VAL A 95 -5.90 4.80 -15.05
CA VAL A 95 -4.58 4.67 -14.42
C VAL A 95 -4.70 3.98 -13.06
N LEU A 96 -5.65 4.37 -12.21
CA LEU A 96 -5.74 3.89 -10.83
C LEU A 96 -6.41 2.51 -10.71
N SER A 97 -7.43 2.23 -11.52
CA SER A 97 -8.14 0.94 -11.49
C SER A 97 -7.22 -0.16 -11.99
N ALA A 98 -6.81 -1.04 -11.08
CA ALA A 98 -5.91 -2.15 -11.37
C ALA A 98 -5.78 -3.11 -10.17
N LYS A 99 -5.14 -4.26 -10.42
CA LYS A 99 -4.53 -5.09 -9.39
C LYS A 99 -3.08 -4.68 -9.22
N TRP A 100 -2.71 -4.17 -8.04
CA TRP A 100 -1.37 -3.69 -7.73
C TRP A 100 -0.66 -4.65 -6.79
N LYS A 101 0.37 -5.35 -7.26
CA LYS A 101 1.21 -6.24 -6.46
C LYS A 101 2.15 -5.45 -5.56
N LEU A 102 2.21 -5.79 -4.27
CA LEU A 102 3.13 -5.18 -3.32
C LEU A 102 4.57 -5.67 -3.54
N LEU A 103 5.48 -4.72 -3.79
CA LEU A 103 6.92 -4.97 -3.85
C LEU A 103 7.59 -4.63 -2.52
N TRP A 104 7.20 -3.51 -1.89
CA TRP A 104 7.81 -3.02 -0.66
C TRP A 104 6.89 -2.04 0.09
N THR A 105 6.91 -2.04 1.41
CA THR A 105 6.16 -1.08 2.23
C THR A 105 6.85 -0.76 3.56
N THR A 106 6.48 0.38 4.18
CA THR A 106 6.78 0.67 5.59
C THR A 106 5.59 0.44 6.53
N GLU A 107 4.41 0.10 6.00
CA GLU A 107 3.20 -0.13 6.77
C GLU A 107 3.38 -1.26 7.78
N LYS A 108 3.37 -0.90 9.07
CA LYS A 108 3.64 -1.83 10.16
C LYS A 108 2.63 -2.96 10.23
N GLU A 109 1.34 -2.69 9.98
CA GLU A 109 0.30 -3.71 10.05
C GLU A 109 0.44 -4.75 8.94
N THR A 110 0.77 -4.31 7.72
CA THR A 110 1.03 -5.20 6.59
C THR A 110 2.29 -6.05 6.86
N LEU A 111 3.37 -5.41 7.31
CA LEU A 111 4.62 -6.09 7.68
C LEU A 111 4.40 -7.08 8.84
N PHE A 112 3.59 -6.74 9.83
CA PHE A 112 3.25 -7.63 10.93
C PHE A 112 2.57 -8.93 10.45
N ILE A 113 1.71 -8.86 9.42
CA ILE A 113 1.13 -10.07 8.83
C ILE A 113 2.22 -10.92 8.15
N PHE A 114 3.11 -10.32 7.37
CA PHE A 114 4.21 -11.06 6.74
C PHE A 114 5.18 -11.68 7.77
N GLU A 115 5.43 -11.01 8.89
CA GLU A 115 6.25 -11.53 9.98
C GLU A 115 5.56 -12.68 10.71
N LYS A 116 4.26 -12.53 11.02
CA LYS A 116 3.52 -13.48 11.83
C LYS A 116 3.15 -14.76 11.07
N PHE A 117 2.90 -14.65 9.76
CA PHE A 117 2.46 -15.76 8.92
C PHE A 117 3.55 -16.12 7.93
N ALA A 118 4.36 -17.13 8.27
CA ALA A 118 5.42 -17.63 7.38
C ALA A 118 4.90 -18.11 6.01
N SER A 119 3.61 -18.44 5.91
CA SER A 119 2.92 -18.79 4.66
C SER A 119 2.34 -17.59 3.92
N ALA A 120 2.59 -16.35 4.34
CA ALA A 120 2.15 -15.18 3.60
C ALA A 120 2.84 -15.13 2.23
N GLY A 121 2.01 -15.23 1.19
CA GLY A 121 2.43 -15.26 -0.20
C GLY A 121 2.59 -13.86 -0.76
N GLU A 122 1.87 -13.59 -1.84
CA GLU A 122 1.83 -12.27 -2.45
C GLU A 122 0.78 -11.38 -1.77
N ALA A 123 0.98 -10.07 -1.86
CA ALA A 123 -0.01 -9.09 -1.43
C ALA A 123 -0.36 -8.17 -2.58
N TYR A 124 -1.62 -7.76 -2.60
CA TYR A 124 -2.21 -6.97 -3.66
C TYR A 124 -3.09 -5.87 -3.09
N GLN A 125 -3.14 -4.77 -3.84
CA GLN A 125 -4.14 -3.75 -3.71
C GLN A 125 -4.99 -3.73 -4.98
N VAL A 126 -6.24 -4.19 -4.89
CA VAL A 126 -7.19 -4.16 -6.02
C VAL A 126 -8.03 -2.90 -5.87
N ILE A 127 -7.98 -2.03 -6.86
CA ILE A 127 -8.72 -0.77 -6.86
C ILE A 127 -9.65 -0.75 -8.05
N ASP A 128 -10.87 -0.32 -7.82
CA ASP A 128 -11.87 -0.04 -8.83
C ASP A 128 -12.48 1.34 -8.55
N VAL A 129 -12.11 2.32 -9.37
CA VAL A 129 -12.58 3.71 -9.23
C VAL A 129 -14.07 3.83 -9.57
N GLN A 130 -14.55 3.07 -10.56
CA GLN A 130 -15.94 3.10 -10.99
C GLN A 130 -16.87 2.56 -9.89
N GLU A 131 -16.51 1.44 -9.27
CA GLU A 131 -17.25 0.83 -8.16
C GLU A 131 -16.94 1.48 -6.80
N ALA A 132 -16.00 2.43 -6.79
CA ALA A 132 -15.49 3.11 -5.61
C ALA A 132 -14.98 2.11 -4.55
N THR A 133 -14.28 1.06 -4.95
CA THR A 133 -13.76 0.01 -4.05
C THR A 133 -12.25 -0.08 -4.01
N LEU A 134 -11.75 -0.53 -2.86
CA LEU A 134 -10.35 -0.85 -2.60
C LEU A 134 -10.29 -2.11 -1.75
N GLN A 135 -9.54 -3.12 -2.20
CA GLN A 135 -9.24 -4.32 -1.44
C GLN A 135 -7.74 -4.46 -1.22
N ASN A 136 -7.31 -4.48 0.04
CA ASN A 136 -5.97 -4.93 0.39
C ASN A 136 -6.03 -6.44 0.69
N ILE A 137 -5.25 -7.23 -0.04
CA ILE A 137 -5.26 -8.69 0.00
C ILE A 137 -3.85 -9.18 0.32
N ILE A 138 -3.71 -10.07 1.29
CA ILE A 138 -2.49 -10.84 1.53
C ILE A 138 -2.86 -12.31 1.37
N GLU A 139 -2.30 -12.98 0.37
CA GLU A 139 -2.59 -14.39 0.10
C GLU A 139 -1.89 -15.30 1.10
N PHE A 140 -2.54 -16.42 1.44
CA PHE A 140 -1.97 -17.48 2.27
C PHE A 140 -1.95 -18.80 1.49
N PRO A 141 -0.95 -19.07 0.65
CA PRO A 141 -0.85 -20.34 -0.07
C PRO A 141 -0.82 -21.58 0.84
N PRO A 142 -1.32 -22.74 0.38
CA PRO A 142 -1.94 -22.96 -0.94
C PRO A 142 -3.37 -22.43 -1.04
N GLU A 143 -4.02 -22.08 0.07
CA GLU A 143 -5.42 -21.66 0.10
C GLU A 143 -5.72 -20.72 1.28
N GLY A 144 -6.33 -19.57 0.99
CA GLY A 144 -6.71 -18.56 1.96
C GLY A 144 -6.13 -17.18 1.68
N ALA A 145 -6.63 -16.19 2.41
CA ALA A 145 -6.19 -14.80 2.31
C ALA A 145 -6.61 -14.00 3.55
N PHE A 146 -5.90 -12.92 3.82
CA PHE A 146 -6.40 -11.81 4.62
C PHE A 146 -6.84 -10.69 3.69
N THR A 147 -8.10 -10.27 3.79
CA THR A 147 -8.69 -9.24 2.93
C THR A 147 -9.29 -8.12 3.77
N VAL A 148 -8.95 -6.89 3.43
CA VAL A 148 -9.58 -5.67 3.95
C VAL A 148 -10.28 -4.97 2.80
N GLU A 149 -11.58 -4.83 2.89
CA GLU A 149 -12.44 -4.14 1.93
C GLU A 149 -12.69 -2.71 2.39
N SER A 150 -12.65 -1.78 1.44
CA SER A 150 -12.80 -0.36 1.68
C SER A 150 -13.65 0.28 0.58
N LYS A 151 -14.37 1.34 0.95
CA LYS A 151 -14.86 2.32 -0.03
C LYS A 151 -13.84 3.42 -0.21
N ILE A 152 -13.74 3.92 -1.43
CA ILE A 152 -12.86 5.02 -1.79
C ILE A 152 -13.63 6.22 -2.34
N THR A 153 -13.05 7.39 -2.19
CA THR A 153 -13.51 8.63 -2.82
C THR A 153 -12.30 9.35 -3.40
N VAL A 154 -12.32 9.63 -4.70
CA VAL A 154 -11.32 10.50 -5.32
C VAL A 154 -11.61 11.93 -4.87
N THR A 155 -10.76 12.49 -4.01
CA THR A 155 -10.95 13.82 -3.40
C THR A 155 -10.09 14.89 -4.08
N SER A 156 -9.02 14.47 -4.73
CA SER A 156 -8.25 15.32 -5.62
C SER A 156 -7.69 14.52 -6.79
N PRO A 157 -7.14 15.21 -7.77
CA PRO A 157 -6.47 14.55 -8.87
C PRO A 157 -5.24 13.69 -8.47
N THR A 158 -4.75 13.78 -7.23
CA THR A 158 -3.67 12.92 -6.69
C THR A 158 -4.08 12.13 -5.45
N ARG A 159 -5.20 12.50 -4.81
CA ARG A 159 -5.61 11.98 -3.50
C ARG A 159 -6.87 11.12 -3.59
N VAL A 160 -6.80 9.99 -2.92
CA VAL A 160 -7.92 9.08 -2.72
C VAL A 160 -8.13 8.88 -1.23
N ASP A 161 -9.31 9.23 -0.75
CA ASP A 161 -9.74 8.90 0.60
C ASP A 161 -10.25 7.46 0.61
N PHE A 162 -10.03 6.74 1.71
CA PHE A 162 -10.59 5.41 1.91
C PHE A 162 -11.20 5.26 3.30
N ARG A 163 -12.18 4.37 3.42
CA ARG A 163 -12.78 3.94 4.68
C ARG A 163 -12.96 2.42 4.65
N PHE A 164 -12.44 1.73 5.66
CA PHE A 164 -12.62 0.28 5.77
C PHE A 164 -14.08 -0.07 6.07
N GLU A 165 -14.58 -1.10 5.40
CA GLU A 165 -15.95 -1.59 5.52
C GLU A 165 -16.01 -3.02 6.07
N ALA A 166 -15.02 -3.84 5.72
CA ALA A 166 -14.91 -5.19 6.24
C ALA A 166 -13.45 -5.65 6.28
N ALA A 167 -13.14 -6.53 7.22
CA ALA A 167 -11.89 -7.28 7.21
C ALA A 167 -12.20 -8.76 7.48
N ARG A 168 -11.49 -9.67 6.81
CA ARG A 168 -11.70 -11.10 6.99
C ARG A 168 -10.42 -11.89 6.77
N ILE A 169 -10.28 -13.00 7.50
CA ILE A 169 -9.31 -14.04 7.18
C ILE A 169 -10.09 -15.22 6.58
N GLN A 170 -9.78 -15.54 5.34
CA GLN A 170 -10.28 -16.70 4.63
C GLN A 170 -9.28 -17.84 4.75
N THR A 171 -9.78 -19.02 5.09
CA THR A 171 -9.03 -20.27 5.18
C THR A 171 -9.84 -21.38 4.52
N LYS A 172 -9.24 -22.54 4.30
CA LYS A 172 -9.95 -23.75 3.84
C LYS A 172 -11.12 -24.19 4.72
N PHE A 173 -11.09 -23.81 6.00
CA PHE A 173 -12.12 -24.17 6.98
C PHE A 173 -13.22 -23.12 7.10
N GLY A 174 -13.16 -22.04 6.31
CA GLY A 174 -14.14 -20.96 6.32
C GLY A 174 -13.54 -19.57 6.49
N SER A 175 -14.41 -18.58 6.68
CA SER A 175 -14.07 -17.16 6.78
C SER A 175 -14.31 -16.63 8.19
N ILE A 176 -13.34 -15.91 8.74
CA ILE A 176 -13.40 -15.29 10.06
C ILE A 176 -13.45 -13.77 9.88
N PRO A 177 -14.56 -13.10 10.22
CA PRO A 177 -14.63 -11.65 10.16
C PRO A 177 -13.78 -11.02 11.28
N LEU A 178 -13.07 -9.98 10.91
CA LEU A 178 -12.33 -9.11 11.80
C LEU A 178 -13.00 -7.73 11.79
N PRO A 179 -13.05 -7.06 12.95
CA PRO A 179 -13.66 -5.74 12.99
C PRO A 179 -12.84 -4.77 12.13
N PRO A 180 -13.47 -4.08 11.15
CA PRO A 180 -12.80 -3.09 10.33
C PRO A 180 -12.63 -1.81 11.14
N PHE A 181 -11.44 -1.23 11.15
CA PHE A 181 -11.21 0.06 11.80
C PHE A 181 -10.22 0.89 11.03
N GLY A 182 -10.65 2.07 10.62
CA GLY A 182 -9.76 3.02 9.99
C GLY A 182 -10.40 3.71 8.81
N LYS A 183 -9.92 4.92 8.61
CA LYS A 183 -10.05 5.70 7.40
C LYS A 183 -8.75 6.45 7.23
N GLY A 184 -8.45 6.81 6.00
CA GLY A 184 -7.25 7.54 5.67
C GLY A 184 -7.35 8.06 4.26
N TRP A 185 -6.21 8.48 3.75
CA TRP A 185 -6.04 8.84 2.36
C TRP A 185 -4.69 8.31 1.88
N PHE A 186 -4.55 8.14 0.58
CA PHE A 186 -3.27 7.92 -0.07
C PHE A 186 -3.12 8.83 -1.29
N GLU A 187 -1.88 9.17 -1.57
CA GLU A 187 -1.46 9.90 -2.76
C GLU A 187 -0.51 9.04 -3.58
N ASN A 188 -0.72 9.01 -4.90
CA ASN A 188 0.10 8.21 -5.80
C ASN A 188 1.07 9.05 -6.59
N ILE A 189 2.13 8.41 -7.06
CA ILE A 189 2.98 8.82 -8.18
C ILE A 189 3.18 7.60 -9.06
N TYR A 190 3.04 7.77 -10.37
CA TYR A 190 3.30 6.72 -11.35
C TYR A 190 4.64 7.00 -11.99
N VAL A 191 5.54 6.04 -11.88
CA VAL A 191 6.87 6.12 -12.53
C VAL A 191 6.71 5.79 -14.00
N ASP A 192 5.95 4.75 -14.30
CA ASP A 192 5.52 4.33 -15.64
C ASP A 192 4.22 3.53 -15.52
N ASP A 193 3.84 2.83 -16.59
CA ASP A 193 2.61 2.03 -16.68
C ASP A 193 2.59 0.82 -15.74
N THR A 194 3.77 0.41 -15.26
CA THR A 194 3.90 -0.74 -14.36
C THR A 194 4.13 -0.35 -12.91
N LEU A 195 4.84 0.74 -12.58
CA LEU A 195 5.26 1.02 -11.21
C LEU A 195 4.58 2.27 -10.61
N ARG A 196 4.00 2.09 -9.43
CA ARG A 196 3.35 3.14 -8.63
C ARG A 196 3.96 3.23 -7.24
N LEU A 197 4.27 4.46 -6.82
CA LEU A 197 4.65 4.81 -5.46
C LEU A 197 3.43 5.44 -4.78
N SER A 198 3.13 5.06 -3.54
CA SER A 198 1.99 5.57 -2.80
C SER A 198 2.42 5.99 -1.40
N SER A 199 1.97 7.16 -0.96
CA SER A 199 2.16 7.66 0.40
C SER A 199 0.82 7.81 1.09
N ASP A 200 0.67 7.25 2.29
CA ASP A 200 -0.60 7.30 3.01
C ASP A 200 -0.65 8.41 4.08
N SER A 201 -1.84 8.60 4.66
CA SER A 201 -2.11 9.56 5.73
C SER A 201 -1.30 9.35 7.03
N ARG A 202 -0.61 8.21 7.18
CA ARG A 202 0.29 7.89 8.30
C ARG A 202 1.76 8.12 7.96
N GLY A 203 2.06 8.51 6.72
CA GLY A 203 3.41 8.71 6.20
C GLY A 203 4.09 7.40 5.79
N ASP A 204 3.31 6.33 5.58
CA ASP A 204 3.84 5.07 5.07
C ASP A 204 3.99 5.10 3.55
N LEU A 205 5.10 4.52 3.08
CA LEU A 205 5.41 4.40 1.65
C LEU A 205 5.08 2.99 1.19
N LEU A 206 4.34 2.87 0.10
CA LEU A 206 4.08 1.63 -0.63
C LEU A 206 4.68 1.74 -2.03
N ILE A 207 5.40 0.69 -2.44
CA ILE A 207 5.93 0.51 -3.79
C ILE A 207 5.20 -0.70 -4.38
N VAL A 208 4.44 -0.47 -5.44
CA VAL A 208 3.59 -1.49 -6.04
C VAL A 208 3.74 -1.55 -7.54
N GLU A 209 3.55 -2.74 -8.10
CA GLU A 209 3.61 -3.02 -9.54
C GLU A 209 2.25 -3.45 -10.06
N ARG A 210 1.85 -2.97 -11.24
CA ARG A 210 0.62 -3.39 -11.91
C ARG A 210 0.74 -4.86 -12.33
N SER A 211 -0.25 -5.67 -11.95
CA SER A 211 -0.35 -7.10 -12.22
C SER A 211 -1.39 -7.42 -13.28
#